data_AF-A0A6N6SFE9-F1
#
_entry.id   AF-A0A6N6SFE9-F1
#
_cell.length_a   1.000
_cell.length_b   1.000
_cell.length_c   1.000
_cell.angle_alpha   90.00
_cell.angle_beta   90.00
_cell.angle_gamma   90.00
#
_symmetry.space_group_name_H-M   'P 1'
#
loop_
_entity.id
_entity.type
_entity.pdbx_description
1 polymer ?
#
loop_
_entity_poly.entity_id
_entity_poly.type
_entity_poly.pdbx_seq_one_letter_code
_entity_poly.pdbx_strand_id
1 'polypeptide(L)'
;PGLPCRMLRLAPGHALLVDAGALLPLLGTAEALAPAAALGMVQSGRPSGGFVHLLLATHELILAEGAWIESLPPLAAFRVFPSRALGWADRLLAEPQAALRPRIVPPDLSLPPTAIRPPPEAA
;
A
#
# COMPACT_ATOMS: atom_id res chain seq x y z
N PRO A 1 14.12 -5.60 6.62
CA PRO A 1 13.48 -4.26 6.64
C PRO A 1 13.21 -3.79 5.20
N GLY A 2 12.01 -3.31 4.88
CA GLY A 2 11.68 -2.81 3.53
C GLY A 2 11.07 -3.85 2.56
N LEU A 3 10.90 -5.10 2.99
CA LEU A 3 10.10 -6.09 2.27
C LEU A 3 8.88 -6.46 3.10
N PRO A 4 7.72 -6.66 2.48
CA PRO A 4 6.53 -6.95 3.23
C PRO A 4 6.57 -8.39 3.77
N CYS A 5 6.11 -8.58 5.01
CA CYS A 5 5.94 -9.85 5.70
C CYS A 5 5.03 -10.81 4.92
N ARG A 6 4.11 -10.27 4.10
CA ARG A 6 3.22 -11.00 3.19
C ARG A 6 3.14 -10.29 1.85
N MET A 7 2.77 -11.00 0.80
CA MET A 7 2.64 -10.39 -0.53
C MET A 7 1.56 -9.30 -0.54
N LEU A 8 1.98 -8.06 -0.79
CA LEU A 8 1.07 -6.93 -0.99
C LEU A 8 0.53 -6.93 -2.42
N ARG A 9 -0.74 -6.56 -2.56
CA ARG A 9 -1.38 -6.31 -3.86
C ARG A 9 -1.44 -4.82 -4.09
N LEU A 10 -0.58 -4.31 -4.96
CA LEU A 10 -0.43 -2.89 -5.23
C LEU A 10 -0.71 -2.60 -6.70
N ALA A 11 -1.19 -1.38 -6.98
CA ALA A 11 -1.20 -0.89 -8.36
C ALA A 11 0.26 -0.72 -8.85
N PRO A 12 0.55 -0.93 -10.14
CA PRO A 12 1.92 -0.85 -10.67
C PRO A 12 2.66 0.46 -10.34
N GLY A 13 1.95 1.59 -10.33
CA GLY A 13 2.51 2.91 -10.01
C GLY A 13 2.47 3.29 -8.54
N HIS A 14 1.98 2.42 -7.64
CA HIS A 14 1.93 2.73 -6.21
C HIS A 14 3.33 2.74 -5.62
N ALA A 15 3.68 3.78 -4.86
CA ALA A 15 5.03 3.94 -4.34
C ALA A 15 5.24 3.19 -3.03
N LEU A 16 6.41 2.55 -2.91
CA LEU A 16 6.92 1.97 -1.68
C LEU A 16 8.20 2.70 -1.28
N LEU A 17 8.40 2.90 0.02
CA LEU A 17 9.68 3.35 0.54
C LEU A 17 10.67 2.20 0.48
N VAL A 18 11.80 2.42 -0.20
CA VAL A 18 12.87 1.45 -0.34
C VAL A 18 14.18 2.03 0.16
N ASP A 19 15.09 1.14 0.56
CA ASP A 19 16.49 1.52 0.80
C ASP A 19 17.12 1.94 -0.54
N ALA A 20 17.65 3.16 -0.57
CA ALA A 20 18.33 3.77 -1.68
C ALA A 20 19.73 4.26 -1.27
N GLY A 21 20.37 3.60 -0.29
CA GLY A 21 21.68 4.01 0.24
C GLY A 21 22.77 4.11 -0.82
N ALA A 22 22.73 3.25 -1.85
CA ALA A 22 23.63 3.34 -3.00
C ALA A 22 23.48 4.64 -3.80
N LEU A 23 22.34 5.32 -3.68
CA LEU A 23 22.01 6.59 -4.34
C LEU A 23 22.06 7.79 -3.38
N LEU A 24 22.50 7.60 -2.13
CA LEU A 24 22.58 8.66 -1.12
C LEU A 24 23.30 9.93 -1.62
N PRO A 25 24.44 9.86 -2.35
CA PRO A 25 25.11 11.05 -2.88
C PRO A 25 24.27 11.85 -3.89
N LEU A 26 23.32 11.20 -4.56
CA LEU A 26 22.45 11.82 -5.57
C LEU A 26 21.13 12.31 -4.97
N LEU A 27 20.52 11.52 -4.08
CA LEU A 27 19.19 11.77 -3.52
C LEU A 27 19.24 12.58 -2.23
N GLY A 28 20.41 12.68 -1.58
CA GLY A 28 20.56 13.34 -0.28
C GLY A 28 19.87 12.61 0.88
N THR A 29 19.27 11.44 0.61
CA THR A 29 18.57 10.59 1.58
C THR A 29 18.88 9.12 1.27
N ALA A 30 18.86 8.27 2.29
CA ALA A 30 19.12 6.83 2.15
C ALA A 30 17.86 6.03 1.82
N GLU A 31 16.70 6.70 1.72
CA GLU A 31 15.41 6.08 1.46
C GLU A 31 14.73 6.84 0.33
N ALA A 32 14.08 6.12 -0.58
CA ALA A 32 13.39 6.73 -1.71
C ALA A 32 12.05 6.05 -1.96
N LEU A 33 11.13 6.78 -2.57
CA LEU A 33 9.89 6.19 -3.08
C LEU A 33 10.13 5.60 -4.47
N ALA A 34 9.84 4.31 -4.61
CA ALA A 34 9.92 3.59 -5.87
C ALA A 34 8.54 3.00 -6.23
N PRO A 35 8.12 3.09 -7.50
CA PRO A 35 6.86 2.47 -7.92
C PRO A 35 6.96 0.95 -7.82
N ALA A 36 5.87 0.29 -7.42
CA ALA A 36 5.81 -1.15 -7.26
C ALA A 36 6.35 -1.91 -8.48
N ALA A 37 6.00 -1.47 -9.70
CA ALA A 37 6.43 -2.08 -10.95
C ALA A 37 7.95 -2.02 -11.22
N ALA A 38 8.67 -1.10 -10.57
CA ALA A 38 10.13 -1.03 -10.67
C ALA A 38 10.83 -2.02 -9.74
N LEU A 39 10.11 -2.65 -8.81
CA LEU A 39 10.67 -3.65 -7.92
C LEU A 39 10.81 -4.98 -8.64
N GLY A 40 11.98 -5.64 -8.51
CA GLY A 40 12.25 -6.94 -9.15
C GLY A 40 11.46 -8.12 -8.57
N MET A 41 10.58 -7.89 -7.59
CA MET A 41 9.82 -8.90 -6.86
C MET A 41 8.30 -8.78 -7.10
N VAL A 42 7.89 -8.50 -8.33
CA VAL A 42 6.49 -8.31 -8.70
C VAL A 42 5.95 -9.56 -9.40
N GLN A 43 4.84 -10.08 -8.89
CA GLN A 43 4.00 -11.03 -9.63
C GLN A 43 2.77 -10.29 -10.17
N SER A 44 2.58 -10.32 -11.48
CA SER A 44 1.36 -9.77 -12.09
C SER A 44 0.19 -10.69 -11.80
N GLY A 45 -0.94 -10.10 -11.37
CA GLY A 45 -2.15 -10.85 -11.07
C GLY A 45 -3.36 -9.95 -11.07
N ARG A 46 -4.50 -10.47 -11.48
CA ARG A 46 -5.78 -9.76 -11.38
C ARG A 46 -6.33 -9.99 -9.97
N PRO A 47 -6.43 -8.95 -9.12
CA PRO A 47 -6.97 -9.15 -7.78
C PRO A 47 -8.43 -9.59 -7.84
N SER A 48 -8.82 -10.51 -6.96
CA SER A 48 -10.23 -10.78 -6.65
C SER A 48 -10.76 -9.61 -5.82
N GLY A 49 -11.06 -8.49 -6.47
CA GLY A 49 -11.51 -7.26 -5.82
C GLY A 49 -11.03 -5.99 -6.53
N GLY A 50 -11.40 -4.83 -5.97
CA GLY A 50 -10.91 -3.52 -6.42
C GLY A 50 -9.68 -3.06 -5.63
N PHE A 51 -9.01 -2.03 -6.14
CA PHE A 51 -8.02 -1.28 -5.37
C PHE A 51 -8.69 -0.15 -4.61
N VAL A 52 -8.16 0.18 -3.43
CA VAL A 52 -8.57 1.36 -2.66
C VAL A 52 -7.39 2.33 -2.60
N HIS A 53 -7.71 3.62 -2.64
CA HIS A 53 -6.76 4.67 -2.30
C HIS A 53 -7.05 5.18 -0.89
N LEU A 54 -6.01 5.37 -0.10
CA LEU A 54 -6.11 5.95 1.24
C LEU A 54 -5.72 7.43 1.14
N LEU A 55 -6.68 8.32 1.36
CA LEU A 55 -6.43 9.75 1.51
C LEU A 55 -6.44 10.10 2.99
N LEU A 56 -5.36 10.69 3.48
CA LEU A 56 -5.19 11.12 4.87
C LEU A 56 -5.21 12.65 4.94
N ALA A 57 -5.26 13.20 6.16
CA ALA A 57 -5.27 14.65 6.37
C ALA A 57 -3.99 15.33 5.82
N THR A 58 -2.87 14.61 5.87
CA THR A 58 -1.59 14.98 5.29
C THR A 58 -1.07 13.87 4.40
N HIS A 59 -0.09 14.19 3.54
CA HIS A 59 0.57 13.17 2.74
C HIS A 59 1.57 12.40 3.62
N GLU A 60 1.28 11.13 3.89
CA GLU A 60 2.04 10.29 4.83
C GLU A 60 2.40 8.93 4.23
N LEU A 61 3.37 8.27 4.88
CA LEU A 61 3.68 6.85 4.64
C LEU A 61 2.88 5.97 5.61
N ILE A 62 2.46 4.81 5.12
CA ILE A 62 1.67 3.83 5.86
C ILE A 62 2.48 2.55 5.97
N LEU A 63 2.61 2.00 7.18
CA LEU A 63 3.22 0.69 7.38
C LEU A 63 2.18 -0.41 7.14
N ALA A 64 2.30 -1.12 6.03
CA ALA A 64 1.42 -2.23 5.65
C ALA A 64 2.24 -3.51 5.50
N GLU A 65 1.91 -4.54 6.28
CA GLU A 65 2.62 -5.82 6.28
C GLU A 65 4.14 -5.64 6.40
N GLY A 66 4.66 -4.68 7.17
CA GLY A 66 6.10 -4.47 7.31
C GLY A 66 6.81 -3.73 6.15
N ALA A 67 6.07 -3.29 5.14
CA ALA A 67 6.57 -2.36 4.11
C ALA A 67 5.89 -0.98 4.24
N TRP A 68 6.68 0.08 4.07
CA TRP A 68 6.16 1.44 4.03
C TRP A 68 5.67 1.77 2.63
N ILE A 69 4.43 2.22 2.52
CA ILE A 69 3.76 2.57 1.26
C ILE A 69 3.24 4.00 1.30
N GLU A 70 3.14 4.63 0.13
CA GLU A 70 2.66 6.01 0.01
C GLU A 70 1.13 6.09 0.13
N SER A 71 0.61 6.98 0.97
CA SER A 71 -0.80 7.38 0.90
C SER A 71 -1.09 8.13 -0.41
N LEU A 72 -2.35 8.27 -0.84
CA LEU A 72 -2.66 9.04 -2.04
C LEU A 72 -2.36 10.52 -1.77
N PRO A 73 -1.44 11.17 -2.52
CA PRO A 73 -1.19 12.60 -2.35
C PRO A 73 -2.49 13.39 -2.62
N PRO A 74 -2.86 14.38 -1.78
CA PRO A 74 -4.10 15.13 -1.97
C PRO A 74 -4.25 15.75 -3.36
N LEU A 75 -3.16 16.25 -3.95
CA LEU A 75 -3.17 16.79 -5.32
C LEU A 75 -3.42 15.71 -6.39
N ALA A 76 -2.94 14.48 -6.16
CA ALA A 76 -3.18 13.37 -7.07
C ALA A 76 -4.63 12.88 -7.01
N ALA A 77 -5.32 13.05 -5.87
CA ALA A 77 -6.72 12.66 -5.71
C ALA A 77 -7.64 13.36 -6.72
N PHE A 78 -7.38 14.64 -7.05
CA PHE A 78 -8.15 15.37 -8.07
C PHE A 78 -8.05 14.77 -9.48
N ARG A 79 -6.94 14.07 -9.78
CA ARG A 79 -6.74 13.40 -11.08
C ARG A 79 -7.40 12.03 -11.12
N VAL A 80 -7.37 11.30 -10.01
CA VAL A 80 -7.96 9.96 -9.89
C VAL A 80 -9.49 10.04 -9.80
N PHE A 81 -10.00 11.12 -9.19
CA PHE A 81 -11.42 11.29 -8.95
C PHE A 81 -11.97 12.57 -9.60
N PRO A 82 -12.26 12.58 -10.91
CA PRO A 82 -12.79 13.75 -11.59
C PRO A 82 -14.20 14.11 -11.10
N SER A 83 -14.48 15.42 -10.98
CA SER A 83 -15.72 16.19 -10.73
C SER A 83 -16.86 15.59 -9.87
N ARG A 84 -17.23 14.31 -10.04
CA ARG A 84 -18.17 13.56 -9.19
C ARG A 84 -17.65 13.30 -7.78
N ALA A 85 -16.34 13.38 -7.56
CA ALA A 85 -15.75 13.14 -6.26
C ALA A 85 -15.61 14.36 -5.37
N LEU A 86 -15.74 15.58 -5.92
CA LEU A 86 -15.93 16.78 -5.10
C LEU A 86 -17.17 16.63 -4.21
N GLY A 87 -18.27 16.11 -4.76
CA GLY A 87 -19.47 15.82 -3.97
C GLY A 87 -19.32 14.68 -2.95
N TRP A 88 -18.30 13.82 -3.08
CA TRP A 88 -17.96 12.80 -2.09
C TRP A 88 -17.01 13.35 -1.02
N ALA A 89 -16.04 14.17 -1.41
CA ALA A 89 -15.13 14.86 -0.51
C ALA A 89 -15.91 15.83 0.40
N ASP A 90 -16.83 16.63 -0.15
CA ASP A 90 -17.70 17.52 0.63
C ASP A 90 -18.55 16.74 1.64
N ARG A 91 -19.07 15.55 1.28
CA ARG A 91 -19.81 14.69 2.22
C ARG A 91 -18.91 14.05 3.29
N LEU A 92 -17.73 13.57 2.90
CA LEU A 92 -16.75 13.01 3.83
C LEU A 92 -16.21 14.03 4.82
N LEU A 93 -16.10 15.29 4.41
CA LEU A 93 -15.69 16.41 5.25
C LEU A 93 -16.87 16.97 6.07
N ALA A 94 -18.12 16.90 5.57
CA ALA A 94 -19.31 17.37 6.26
C ALA A 94 -19.90 16.35 7.26
N GLU A 95 -19.64 15.06 7.09
CA GLU A 95 -19.99 14.04 8.08
C GLU A 95 -18.79 13.71 8.98
N PRO A 96 -18.73 14.25 10.21
CA PRO A 96 -17.73 13.80 11.17
C PRO A 96 -18.03 12.33 11.51
N GLN A 97 -17.16 11.44 11.01
CA GLN A 97 -17.08 10.03 11.42
C GLN A 97 -18.33 9.17 11.15
N ALA A 98 -19.00 9.30 10.01
CA ALA A 98 -19.69 8.13 9.46
C ALA A 98 -18.61 7.17 8.96
N ALA A 99 -18.08 6.39 9.91
CA ALA A 99 -16.96 5.51 9.73
C ALA A 99 -17.13 4.70 8.44
N LEU A 100 -16.35 5.06 7.41
CA LEU A 100 -15.78 4.08 6.50
C LEU A 100 -15.01 3.13 7.40
N ARG A 101 -15.69 2.16 8.02
CA ARG A 101 -15.06 1.02 8.63
C ARG A 101 -14.69 0.16 7.42
N PRO A 102 -13.43 0.16 6.94
CA PRO A 102 -12.99 -0.99 6.19
C PRO A 102 -13.37 -2.19 7.07
N ARG A 103 -14.15 -3.13 6.52
CA ARG A 103 -14.28 -4.44 7.15
C ARG A 103 -12.91 -5.10 7.02
N ILE A 104 -11.97 -4.67 7.85
CA ILE A 104 -10.81 -5.44 8.21
C ILE A 104 -11.41 -6.56 9.03
N VAL A 105 -11.73 -7.68 8.37
CA VAL A 105 -11.89 -8.94 9.09
C VAL A 105 -10.55 -9.10 9.82
N PRO A 106 -10.52 -9.10 11.16
CA PRO A 106 -9.29 -9.40 11.87
C PRO A 106 -8.73 -10.69 11.27
N PRO A 107 -7.42 -10.82 11.03
CA PRO A 107 -6.88 -12.14 10.72
C PRO A 107 -7.42 -13.06 11.81
N ASP A 108 -8.09 -14.14 11.40
CA ASP A 108 -8.61 -15.09 12.35
C ASP A 108 -7.41 -15.70 13.09
N LEU A 109 -7.10 -15.13 14.26
CA LEU A 109 -6.00 -15.57 15.12
C LEU A 109 -6.28 -16.95 15.72
N SER A 110 -7.47 -17.52 15.48
CA SER A 110 -7.82 -18.90 15.86
C SER A 110 -7.51 -19.93 14.78
N LEU A 111 -7.12 -19.51 13.57
CA LEU A 111 -6.51 -20.44 12.61
C LEU A 111 -5.13 -20.83 13.15
N PRO A 112 -4.86 -22.13 13.36
CA PRO A 112 -3.51 -22.58 13.73
C PRO A 112 -2.56 -22.09 12.63
N PRO A 113 -1.31 -21.72 12.97
CA PRO A 113 -0.33 -21.37 11.96
C PRO A 113 -0.30 -22.50 10.93
N THR A 114 -0.76 -22.22 9.71
CA THR A 114 -0.69 -23.19 8.63
C THR A 114 0.78 -23.53 8.51
N ALA A 115 1.15 -24.73 8.94
CA ALA A 115 2.53 -25.17 8.92
C ALA A 115 3.01 -24.97 7.48
N ILE A 116 3.94 -24.04 7.30
CA ILE A 116 4.69 -23.89 6.07
C ILE A 116 5.39 -25.24 5.94
N ARG A 117 4.85 -26.13 5.09
CA ARG A 117 5.56 -27.34 4.72
C ARG A 117 6.89 -26.89 4.13
N PRO A 118 8.04 -27.35 4.66
CA PRO A 118 9.30 -27.09 3.99
C PRO A 118 9.19 -27.64 2.57
N PRO A 119 9.84 -27.00 1.58
CA PRO A 119 9.91 -27.55 0.24
C PRO A 119 10.48 -28.98 0.32
N PRO A 120 9.96 -29.93 -0.48
CA PRO A 120 10.51 -31.28 -0.49
C PRO A 120 12.01 -31.19 -0.82
N GLU A 121 12.84 -31.79 0.03
CA GLU A 121 14.26 -31.99 -0.29
C GLU A 121 14.34 -32.73 -1.63
N ALA A 122 15.06 -32.13 -2.57
CA ALA A 122 15.37 -32.75 -3.84
C ALA A 122 16.24 -33.98 -3.55
N ALA A 123 15.68 -35.16 -3.80
CA ALA A 123 16.41 -36.43 -3.88
C ALA A 123 17.15 -36.53 -5.22
#